data_AF-D3ICZ2-F1
#
_entry.id   AF-D3ICZ2-F1
#
_cell.length_a   1.000
_cell.length_b   1.000
_cell.length_c   1.000
_cell.angle_alpha   90.00
_cell.angle_beta   90.00
_cell.angle_gamma   90.00
#
_symmetry.space_group_name_H-M   'P 1'
#
loop_
_entity.id
_entity.type
_entity.pdbx_description
1 polymer ?
#
loop_
_entity_poly.entity_id
_entity_poly.type
_entity_poly.pdbx_seq_one_letter_code
_entity_poly.pdbx_strand_id
1 'polypeptide(L)'
;MKQQKALTIKTLTKTNAWELQENDIFRLWDAAEKDFDLSDNARHYIDIIKSAFEIEEIKIDRPEVIAKYEDRGFKVGEVKIDDSAKVKWAIKKRPIMRVTDLTYENIRYISATKLIEVLERNFGGGWNSLSQSIQDIITSGFDVSTTTLPKDRLHKAGGMYETKVNNGFEVLEIEKGSWVEAIFAKEKPKVEKNKTRIEQEDLPSDDDEEDDDIDLPNNYDDEDEDSFDEEELTEESYHTTFDTDPEDLDMENDSIADDEDAY
;
A
#
# COMPACT_ATOMS: atom_id res chain seq x y z
N MET A 1 -3.78 26.68 10.62
CA MET A 1 -4.49 25.68 11.44
C MET A 1 -5.55 25.04 10.55
N LYS A 2 -5.30 23.86 9.99
CA LYS A 2 -6.28 23.17 9.14
C LYS A 2 -7.35 22.57 10.04
N GLN A 3 -8.61 22.87 9.78
CA GLN A 3 -9.74 22.19 10.39
C GLN A 3 -9.68 20.73 9.97
N GLN A 4 -9.19 19.86 10.85
CA GLN A 4 -9.48 18.43 10.76
C GLN A 4 -11.00 18.34 10.82
N LYS A 5 -11.65 18.00 9.70
CA LYS A 5 -13.03 17.50 9.74
C LYS A 5 -13.06 16.47 10.86
N ALA A 6 -13.91 16.69 11.87
CA ALA A 6 -14.00 15.77 12.99
C ALA A 6 -14.24 14.38 12.43
N LEU A 7 -13.25 13.49 12.58
CA LEU A 7 -13.39 12.12 12.14
C LEU A 7 -14.59 11.55 12.90
N THR A 8 -15.57 11.02 12.21
CA THR A 8 -16.71 10.31 12.80
C THR A 8 -16.69 8.87 12.32
N ILE A 9 -17.38 7.98 13.04
CA ILE A 9 -17.47 6.57 12.67
C ILE A 9 -17.99 6.39 11.22
N LYS A 10 -18.90 7.28 10.80
CA LYS A 10 -19.50 7.30 9.45
C LYS A 10 -18.48 7.64 8.35
N THR A 11 -17.45 8.42 8.68
CA THR A 11 -16.38 8.82 7.74
C THR A 11 -15.16 7.89 7.80
N LEU A 12 -15.22 6.85 8.62
CA LEU A 12 -14.12 5.92 8.78
C LEU A 12 -13.95 5.09 7.52
N THR A 13 -12.71 4.99 7.03
CA THR A 13 -12.33 4.14 5.91
C THR A 13 -11.22 3.20 6.38
N LYS A 14 -10.99 2.10 5.64
CA LYS A 14 -9.92 1.15 5.97
C LYS A 14 -8.55 1.83 6.04
N THR A 15 -8.30 2.82 5.16
CA THR A 15 -7.09 3.65 5.16
C THR A 15 -7.05 4.51 6.43
N ASN A 16 -8.07 5.33 6.70
CA ASN A 16 -8.06 6.25 7.86
C ASN A 16 -8.04 5.52 9.21
N ALA A 17 -8.53 4.27 9.29
CA ALA A 17 -8.46 3.47 10.50
C ALA A 17 -7.02 3.31 11.02
N TRP A 18 -6.02 3.23 10.12
CA TRP A 18 -4.62 3.12 10.52
C TRP A 18 -4.04 4.38 11.17
N GLU A 19 -4.67 5.56 11.02
CA GLU A 19 -4.26 6.78 11.74
C GLU A 19 -4.74 6.81 13.18
N LEU A 20 -5.80 6.07 13.49
CA LEU A 20 -6.42 6.12 14.80
C LEU A 20 -5.58 5.44 15.88
N GLN A 21 -5.85 5.84 17.12
CA GLN A 21 -5.44 5.11 18.32
C GLN A 21 -6.64 4.37 18.92
N GLU A 22 -6.37 3.41 19.82
CA GLU A 22 -7.43 2.62 20.45
C GLU A 22 -8.42 3.52 21.22
N ASN A 23 -7.91 4.59 21.83
CA ASN A 23 -8.74 5.56 22.56
C ASN A 23 -9.69 6.32 21.64
N ASP A 24 -9.27 6.59 20.39
CA ASP A 24 -10.09 7.30 19.43
C ASP A 24 -11.26 6.43 18.97
N ILE A 25 -11.06 5.11 18.85
CA ILE A 25 -12.15 4.18 18.51
C ILE A 25 -13.26 4.25 19.57
N PHE A 26 -12.91 4.20 20.85
CA PHE A 26 -13.90 4.30 21.93
C PHE A 26 -14.67 5.63 21.87
N ARG A 27 -13.98 6.75 21.60
CA ARG A 27 -14.60 8.07 21.44
C ARG A 27 -15.51 8.15 20.23
N LEU A 28 -15.09 7.59 19.09
CA LEU A 28 -15.88 7.55 17.87
C LEU A 28 -17.15 6.73 18.05
N TRP A 29 -17.04 5.63 18.79
CA TRP A 29 -18.17 4.75 19.10
C TRP A 29 -19.17 5.41 20.06
N ASP A 30 -18.68 6.04 21.14
CA ASP A 30 -19.50 6.79 22.11
C ASP A 30 -20.16 8.03 21.49
N ALA A 31 -19.46 8.72 20.59
CA ALA A 31 -20.05 9.83 19.83
C ALA A 31 -21.15 9.37 18.89
N ALA A 32 -21.00 8.19 18.30
CA ALA A 32 -21.98 7.61 17.38
C ALA A 32 -23.18 6.96 18.09
N GLU A 33 -23.09 6.61 19.37
CA GLU A 33 -24.24 6.13 20.17
C GLU A 33 -25.39 7.15 20.17
N LYS A 34 -25.08 8.44 19.99
CA LYS A 34 -26.07 9.52 19.91
C LYS A 34 -26.79 9.61 18.56
N ASP A 35 -26.32 8.89 17.55
CA ASP A 35 -26.89 8.81 16.21
C ASP A 35 -27.69 7.51 16.04
N PHE A 36 -28.95 7.62 15.60
CA PHE A 36 -29.88 6.48 15.44
C PHE A 36 -29.44 5.45 14.38
N ASP A 37 -28.62 5.84 13.41
CA ASP A 37 -28.18 4.97 12.29
C ASP A 37 -27.03 4.00 12.64
N LEU A 38 -26.53 4.02 13.88
CA LEU A 38 -25.35 3.22 14.24
C LEU A 38 -25.64 1.71 14.22
N SER A 39 -26.81 1.26 14.69
CA SER A 39 -27.13 -0.15 14.87
C SER A 39 -27.14 -0.94 13.56
N ASP A 40 -27.73 -0.37 12.51
CA ASP A 40 -27.83 -1.01 11.18
C ASP A 40 -26.47 -1.15 10.49
N ASN A 41 -25.58 -0.16 10.68
CA ASN A 41 -24.25 -0.13 10.06
C ASN A 41 -23.10 -0.54 10.99
N ALA A 42 -23.38 -0.90 12.25
CA ALA A 42 -22.36 -1.21 13.25
C ALA A 42 -21.41 -2.33 12.78
N ARG A 43 -21.94 -3.36 12.11
CA ARG A 43 -21.14 -4.47 11.58
C ARG A 43 -20.14 -3.98 10.53
N HIS A 44 -20.58 -3.11 9.63
CA HIS A 44 -19.71 -2.54 8.59
C HIS A 44 -18.57 -1.72 9.21
N TYR A 45 -18.89 -0.85 10.18
CA TYR A 45 -17.86 -0.06 10.87
C TYR A 45 -16.90 -0.94 11.69
N ILE A 46 -17.40 -1.99 12.34
CA ILE A 46 -16.57 -2.99 13.03
C ILE A 46 -15.59 -3.64 12.05
N ASP A 47 -16.05 -4.02 10.85
CA ASP A 47 -15.19 -4.65 9.85
C ASP A 47 -14.12 -3.69 9.30
N ILE A 48 -14.45 -2.40 9.17
CA ILE A 48 -13.45 -1.37 8.85
C ILE A 48 -12.42 -1.27 9.98
N ILE A 49 -12.84 -1.21 11.25
CA ILE A 49 -11.92 -1.11 12.38
C ILE A 49 -11.05 -2.38 12.46
N LYS A 50 -11.63 -3.57 12.23
CA LYS A 50 -10.91 -4.85 12.20
C LYS A 50 -9.81 -4.94 11.15
N SER A 51 -9.82 -4.07 10.13
CA SER A 51 -8.72 -3.98 9.16
C SER A 51 -7.41 -3.52 9.82
N ALA A 52 -7.48 -2.57 10.76
CA ALA A 52 -6.33 -1.96 11.42
C ALA A 52 -6.17 -2.40 12.89
N PHE A 53 -7.22 -2.92 13.52
CA PHE A 53 -7.26 -3.33 14.92
C PHE A 53 -7.73 -4.76 15.10
N GLU A 54 -7.34 -5.34 16.21
CA GLU A 54 -7.85 -6.59 16.74
C GLU A 54 -8.90 -6.23 17.80
N ILE A 55 -10.13 -6.72 17.63
CA ILE A 55 -11.25 -6.47 18.53
C ILE A 55 -11.70 -7.81 19.09
N GLU A 56 -11.69 -7.93 20.42
CA GLU A 56 -12.25 -9.06 21.14
C GLU A 56 -13.35 -8.61 22.10
N GLU A 57 -14.43 -9.38 22.16
CA GLU A 57 -15.55 -9.14 23.08
C GLU A 57 -15.32 -9.87 24.41
N ILE A 58 -15.31 -9.12 25.52
CA ILE A 58 -15.19 -9.67 26.87
C ILE A 58 -16.58 -10.02 27.40
N LYS A 59 -16.94 -11.30 27.28
CA LYS A 59 -18.21 -11.85 27.81
C LYS A 59 -18.24 -11.99 29.32
N ILE A 60 -17.08 -12.10 29.96
CA ILE A 60 -16.93 -12.31 31.41
C ILE A 60 -16.20 -11.12 32.00
N ASP A 61 -16.96 -10.23 32.64
CA ASP A 61 -16.44 -9.05 33.30
C ASP A 61 -15.77 -9.39 34.65
N ARG A 62 -14.58 -10.00 34.57
CA ARG A 62 -13.73 -10.28 35.73
C ARG A 62 -12.42 -9.49 35.62
N PRO A 63 -11.94 -8.89 36.71
CA PRO A 63 -10.69 -8.12 36.71
C PRO A 63 -9.48 -8.96 36.28
N GLU A 64 -9.47 -10.27 36.59
CA GLU A 64 -8.43 -11.20 36.13
C GLU A 64 -8.39 -11.37 34.61
N VAL A 65 -9.55 -11.30 33.94
CA VAL A 65 -9.65 -11.43 32.48
C VAL A 65 -9.19 -10.13 31.84
N ILE A 66 -9.64 -8.99 32.36
CA ILE A 66 -9.20 -7.66 31.92
C ILE A 66 -7.68 -7.52 32.04
N ALA A 67 -7.11 -7.90 33.19
CA ALA A 67 -5.66 -7.86 33.40
C ALA A 67 -4.90 -8.72 32.38
N LYS A 68 -5.40 -9.91 32.02
CA LYS A 68 -4.79 -10.75 30.97
C LYS A 68 -4.82 -10.09 29.58
N TYR A 69 -5.88 -9.34 29.28
CA TYR A 69 -5.98 -8.59 28.03
C TYR A 69 -5.03 -7.38 28.03
N GLU A 70 -4.95 -6.65 29.14
CA GLU A 70 -4.02 -5.53 29.32
C GLU A 70 -2.56 -5.98 29.26
N ASP A 71 -2.21 -7.11 29.87
CA ASP A 71 -0.87 -7.72 29.80
C ASP A 71 -0.47 -8.10 28.36
N ARG A 72 -1.46 -8.43 27.51
CA ARG A 72 -1.26 -8.69 26.08
C ARG A 72 -1.22 -7.41 25.24
N GLY A 73 -1.40 -6.25 25.86
CA GLY A 73 -1.40 -4.93 25.22
C GLY A 73 -2.73 -4.53 24.60
N PHE A 74 -3.86 -5.13 25.03
CA PHE A 74 -5.19 -4.66 24.65
C PHE A 74 -5.63 -3.55 25.58
N LYS A 75 -6.34 -2.55 25.04
CA LYS A 75 -7.10 -1.60 25.85
C LYS A 75 -8.53 -2.06 25.97
N VAL A 76 -9.03 -2.10 27.20
CA VAL A 76 -10.41 -2.48 27.48
C VAL A 76 -11.27 -1.23 27.65
N GLY A 77 -12.43 -1.22 26.99
CA GLY A 77 -13.43 -0.16 27.12
C GLY A 77 -14.84 -0.72 26.96
N GLU A 78 -15.81 -0.05 27.58
CA GLU A 78 -17.23 -0.36 27.40
C GLU A 78 -17.77 0.40 26.19
N VAL A 79 -18.48 -0.31 25.30
CA VAL A 79 -19.16 0.26 24.15
C VAL A 79 -20.60 -0.23 24.09
N LYS A 80 -21.49 0.58 23.51
CA LYS A 80 -22.86 0.17 23.22
C LYS A 80 -22.99 -0.05 21.71
N ILE A 81 -23.28 -1.28 21.29
CA ILE A 81 -23.33 -1.65 19.86
C ILE A 81 -24.75 -1.45 19.29
N ASP A 82 -25.77 -1.56 20.14
CA ASP A 82 -27.20 -1.47 19.80
C ASP A 82 -27.99 -1.10 21.08
N ASP A 83 -29.33 -1.07 21.06
CA ASP A 83 -30.18 -0.95 22.26
C ASP A 83 -29.99 -2.07 23.32
N SER A 84 -29.08 -3.00 23.05
CA SER A 84 -28.56 -3.98 23.99
C SER A 84 -27.61 -3.40 25.05
N ALA A 85 -27.35 -4.19 26.09
CA ALA A 85 -26.49 -3.80 27.21
C ALA A 85 -25.07 -3.42 26.75
N LYS A 86 -24.40 -2.55 27.51
CA LYS A 86 -23.00 -2.18 27.29
C LYS A 86 -22.13 -3.44 27.21
N VAL A 87 -21.39 -3.58 26.11
CA VAL A 87 -20.47 -4.67 25.85
C VAL A 87 -19.05 -4.20 26.15
N LYS A 88 -18.24 -5.03 26.80
CA LYS A 88 -16.81 -4.73 26.99
C LYS A 88 -16.01 -5.21 25.78
N TRP A 89 -15.29 -4.31 25.15
CA TRP A 89 -14.35 -4.61 24.08
C TRP A 89 -12.91 -4.45 24.55
N ALA A 90 -12.10 -5.43 24.18
CA ALA A 90 -10.65 -5.33 24.18
C ALA A 90 -10.20 -4.98 22.76
N ILE A 91 -9.56 -3.83 22.59
CA ILE A 91 -9.07 -3.35 21.29
C ILE A 91 -7.55 -3.23 21.34
N LYS A 92 -6.88 -3.72 20.31
CA LYS A 92 -5.43 -3.60 20.13
C LYS A 92 -5.11 -3.24 18.70
N LYS A 93 -4.24 -2.25 18.47
CA LYS A 93 -3.78 -1.94 17.11
C LYS A 93 -2.94 -3.10 16.56
N ARG A 94 -3.24 -3.53 15.33
CA ARG A 94 -2.49 -4.62 14.69
C ARG A 94 -1.04 -4.15 14.46
N PRO A 95 -0.05 -4.85 15.03
CA PRO A 95 1.34 -4.47 14.85
C PRO A 95 1.79 -4.88 13.44
N ILE A 96 2.45 -3.96 12.73
CA ILE A 96 3.08 -4.26 11.44
C ILE A 96 4.48 -4.75 11.77
N MET A 97 4.66 -6.07 11.74
CA MET A 97 5.91 -6.72 12.14
C MET A 97 6.62 -7.39 10.98
N ARG A 98 5.88 -7.77 9.93
CA ARG A 98 6.40 -8.43 8.74
C ARG A 98 6.09 -7.62 7.49
N VAL A 99 6.89 -7.81 6.45
CA VAL A 99 6.61 -7.21 5.14
C VAL A 99 5.30 -7.70 4.53
N THR A 100 4.84 -8.90 4.92
CA THR A 100 3.54 -9.46 4.53
C THR A 100 2.36 -8.76 5.19
N ASP A 101 2.60 -8.04 6.28
CA ASP A 101 1.57 -7.25 6.97
C ASP A 101 1.38 -5.88 6.31
N LEU A 102 2.26 -5.50 5.37
CA LEU A 102 2.17 -4.25 4.63
C LEU A 102 1.05 -4.34 3.57
N THR A 103 0.26 -3.28 3.50
CA THR A 103 -0.83 -3.11 2.55
C THR A 103 -0.81 -1.70 1.99
N TYR A 104 -1.47 -1.49 0.85
CA TYR A 104 -1.66 -0.15 0.30
C TYR A 104 -2.39 0.81 1.25
N GLU A 105 -3.14 0.26 2.21
CA GLU A 105 -3.89 1.03 3.20
C GLU A 105 -3.01 1.48 4.36
N ASN A 106 -2.03 0.66 4.79
CA ASN A 106 -1.24 0.97 5.98
C ASN A 106 0.12 1.61 5.69
N ILE A 107 0.68 1.43 4.49
CA ILE A 107 2.04 1.85 4.15
C ILE A 107 2.24 3.37 4.32
N ARG A 108 1.20 4.17 4.13
CA ARG A 108 1.26 5.64 4.28
C ARG A 108 1.18 6.12 5.73
N TYR A 109 0.97 5.21 6.68
CA TYR A 109 0.77 5.50 8.09
C TYR A 109 1.87 4.92 8.98
N ILE A 110 2.82 4.19 8.39
CA ILE A 110 4.05 3.79 9.07
C ILE A 110 5.14 4.82 8.82
N SER A 111 6.09 4.92 9.75
CA SER A 111 7.26 5.77 9.55
C SER A 111 8.34 5.06 8.73
N ALA A 112 9.27 5.82 8.15
CA ALA A 112 10.44 5.27 7.46
C ALA A 112 11.27 4.38 8.40
N THR A 113 11.50 4.82 9.64
CA THR A 113 12.19 4.01 10.66
C THR A 113 11.48 2.67 10.88
N LYS A 114 10.14 2.69 10.96
CA LYS A 114 9.38 1.45 11.16
C LYS A 114 9.44 0.52 9.94
N LEU A 115 9.45 1.08 8.73
CA LEU A 115 9.65 0.31 7.51
C LEU A 115 11.02 -0.39 7.52
N ILE A 116 12.10 0.34 7.87
CA ILE A 116 13.45 -0.22 7.99
C ILE A 116 13.48 -1.38 9.01
N GLU A 117 12.89 -1.20 10.20
CA GLU A 117 12.79 -2.29 11.20
C GLU A 117 12.08 -3.55 10.65
N VAL A 118 10.99 -3.35 9.90
CA VAL A 118 10.20 -4.45 9.32
C VAL A 118 11.01 -5.18 8.24
N LEU A 119 11.75 -4.43 7.43
CA LEU A 119 12.66 -4.97 6.42
C LEU A 119 13.80 -5.76 7.07
N GLU A 120 14.47 -5.19 8.07
CA GLU A 120 15.58 -5.82 8.79
C GLU A 120 15.16 -7.13 9.48
N ARG A 121 14.04 -7.11 10.20
CA ARG A 121 13.58 -8.24 11.01
C ARG A 121 13.17 -9.46 10.17
N ASN A 122 12.78 -9.25 8.91
CA ASN A 122 12.19 -10.31 8.09
C ASN A 122 12.98 -10.64 6.83
N PHE A 123 13.84 -9.73 6.34
CA PHE A 123 14.50 -9.85 5.06
C PHE A 123 15.97 -9.40 5.13
N GLY A 124 16.87 -10.32 5.47
CA GLY A 124 18.32 -10.16 5.32
C GLY A 124 18.84 -10.39 3.89
N GLY A 125 17.95 -10.56 2.91
CA GLY A 125 18.30 -10.89 1.52
C GLY A 125 18.52 -9.69 0.59
N GLY A 126 18.20 -8.48 1.05
CA GLY A 126 18.21 -7.26 0.21
C GLY A 126 16.87 -6.93 -0.42
N TRP A 127 16.79 -5.79 -1.10
CA TRP A 127 15.55 -5.28 -1.68
C TRP A 127 14.96 -6.21 -2.75
N ASN A 128 15.81 -6.73 -3.62
CA ASN A 128 15.41 -7.63 -4.71
C ASN A 128 14.90 -8.99 -4.22
N SER A 129 15.04 -9.31 -2.93
CA SER A 129 14.48 -10.52 -2.34
C SER A 129 13.00 -10.39 -1.96
N LEU A 130 12.47 -9.17 -1.92
CA LEU A 130 11.04 -8.92 -1.69
C LEU A 130 10.25 -9.28 -2.95
N SER A 131 9.03 -9.81 -2.78
CA SER A 131 8.14 -10.00 -3.92
C SER A 131 7.78 -8.66 -4.57
N GLN A 132 7.55 -8.66 -5.88
CA GLN A 132 7.17 -7.44 -6.62
C GLN A 132 5.99 -6.72 -5.96
N SER A 133 4.97 -7.47 -5.54
CA SER A 133 3.81 -6.92 -4.83
C SER A 133 4.17 -6.11 -3.58
N ILE A 134 5.14 -6.57 -2.79
CA ILE A 134 5.59 -5.88 -1.58
C ILE A 134 6.42 -4.66 -1.96
N GLN A 135 7.30 -4.77 -2.96
CA GLN A 135 8.07 -3.64 -3.47
C GLN A 135 7.14 -2.53 -3.98
N ASP A 136 6.06 -2.88 -4.69
CA ASP A 136 5.07 -1.94 -5.21
C ASP A 136 4.29 -1.25 -4.07
N ILE A 137 3.87 -2.02 -3.05
CA ILE A 137 3.22 -1.45 -1.85
C ILE A 137 4.15 -0.44 -1.19
N ILE A 138 5.41 -0.81 -0.93
CA ILE A 138 6.39 0.08 -0.30
C ILE A 138 6.62 1.32 -1.16
N THR A 139 6.85 1.16 -2.46
CA THR A 139 7.10 2.26 -3.40
C THR A 139 5.86 3.17 -3.54
N SER A 140 4.66 2.69 -3.23
CA SER A 140 3.45 3.52 -3.24
C SER A 140 3.39 4.55 -2.07
N GLY A 141 4.07 4.26 -0.96
CA GLY A 141 4.11 5.10 0.24
C GLY A 141 5.47 5.71 0.55
N PHE A 142 6.55 5.16 -0.01
CA PHE A 142 7.92 5.55 0.23
C PHE A 142 8.67 5.80 -1.07
N ASP A 143 9.61 6.74 -1.02
CA ASP A 143 10.67 6.86 -1.99
C ASP A 143 11.81 5.94 -1.55
N VAL A 144 12.02 4.87 -2.31
CA VAL A 144 13.03 3.85 -2.01
C VAL A 144 14.13 3.92 -3.05
N SER A 145 15.37 3.81 -2.59
CA SER A 145 16.53 3.71 -3.46
C SER A 145 17.53 2.75 -2.86
N THR A 146 18.03 1.82 -3.68
CA THR A 146 19.01 0.83 -3.24
C THR A 146 20.36 1.12 -3.87
N THR A 147 21.43 0.75 -3.17
CA THR A 147 22.79 0.79 -3.72
C THR A 147 23.59 -0.35 -3.12
N THR A 148 24.50 -0.93 -3.90
CA THR A 148 25.42 -1.96 -3.41
C THR A 148 26.84 -1.49 -3.69
N LEU A 149 27.60 -1.25 -2.63
CA LEU A 149 28.98 -0.76 -2.70
C LEU A 149 29.83 -1.46 -1.64
N PRO A 150 31.17 -1.50 -1.78
CA PRO A 150 32.04 -1.95 -0.71
C PRO A 150 31.88 -1.03 0.52
N LYS A 151 32.00 -1.59 1.72
CA LYS A 151 31.77 -0.87 3.00
C LYS A 151 32.58 0.42 3.10
N ASP A 152 33.85 0.37 2.69
CA ASP A 152 34.78 1.51 2.73
C ASP A 152 34.36 2.65 1.79
N ARG A 153 33.62 2.33 0.71
CA ARG A 153 33.16 3.32 -0.28
C ARG A 153 31.80 3.91 0.09
N LEU A 154 30.96 3.16 0.78
CA LEU A 154 29.61 3.60 1.15
C LEU A 154 29.65 4.82 2.08
N HIS A 155 30.53 4.80 3.09
CA HIS A 155 30.66 5.87 4.09
C HIS A 155 31.70 6.94 3.75
N LYS A 156 32.02 7.13 2.47
CA LYS A 156 32.93 8.21 2.08
C LYS A 156 32.31 9.58 2.43
N ALA A 157 33.07 10.42 3.14
CA ALA A 157 32.64 11.77 3.52
C ALA A 157 32.23 12.60 2.30
N GLY A 158 31.09 13.30 2.38
CA GLY A 158 30.48 14.05 1.27
C GLY A 158 29.90 13.16 0.16
N GLY A 159 29.76 11.85 0.40
CA GLY A 159 29.24 10.88 -0.56
C GLY A 159 27.70 10.79 -0.59
N MET A 160 27.21 9.81 -1.36
CA MET A 160 25.78 9.53 -1.54
C MET A 160 25.09 9.19 -0.22
N TYR A 161 25.75 8.43 0.66
CA TYR A 161 25.21 8.02 1.96
C TYR A 161 24.85 9.24 2.82
N GLU A 162 25.82 10.11 3.07
CA GLU A 162 25.63 11.32 3.88
C GLU A 162 24.60 12.27 3.26
N THR A 163 24.63 12.42 1.93
CA THR A 163 23.67 13.25 1.19
C THR A 163 22.24 12.74 1.37
N LYS A 164 22.02 11.42 1.28
CA LYS A 164 20.69 10.83 1.46
C LYS A 164 20.20 10.93 2.89
N VAL A 165 21.05 10.64 3.87
CA VAL A 165 20.70 10.79 5.30
C VAL A 165 20.34 12.25 5.60
N ASN A 166 21.11 13.21 5.10
CA ASN A 166 20.80 14.65 5.23
C ASN A 166 19.50 15.06 4.53
N ASN A 167 19.13 14.38 3.45
CA ASN A 167 17.85 14.56 2.78
C ASN A 167 16.67 13.89 3.51
N GLY A 168 16.90 13.27 4.68
CA GLY A 168 15.86 12.63 5.49
C GLY A 168 15.48 11.23 5.02
N PHE A 169 16.40 10.53 4.36
CA PHE A 169 16.24 9.09 4.11
C PHE A 169 16.74 8.30 5.33
N GLU A 170 15.93 7.34 5.76
CA GLU A 170 16.36 6.28 6.66
C GLU A 170 17.09 5.20 5.85
N VAL A 171 18.03 4.51 6.46
CA VAL A 171 18.87 3.53 5.77
C VAL A 171 18.88 2.18 6.50
N LEU A 172 18.73 1.11 5.73
CA LEU A 172 19.02 -0.25 6.15
C LEU A 172 20.27 -0.75 5.43
N GLU A 173 21.29 -1.13 6.19
CA GLU A 173 22.51 -1.73 5.64
C GLU A 173 22.48 -3.25 5.82
N ILE A 174 22.68 -3.97 4.72
CA ILE A 174 22.70 -5.42 4.69
C ILE A 174 24.08 -5.85 4.20
N GLU A 175 24.85 -6.49 5.08
CA GLU A 175 26.18 -7.01 4.74
C GLU A 175 26.06 -8.23 3.83
N LYS A 176 26.64 -8.13 2.62
CA LYS A 176 26.72 -9.19 1.60
C LYS A 176 28.19 -9.53 1.35
N GLY A 177 28.83 -10.13 2.35
CA GLY A 177 30.27 -10.43 2.30
C GLY A 177 31.11 -9.14 2.28
N SER A 178 31.89 -8.93 1.21
CA SER A 178 32.71 -7.71 1.05
C SER A 178 31.93 -6.48 0.56
N TRP A 179 30.64 -6.64 0.27
CA TRP A 179 29.75 -5.59 -0.22
C TRP A 179 28.66 -5.30 0.82
N VAL A 180 28.18 -4.05 0.84
CA VAL A 180 27.04 -3.63 1.66
C VAL A 180 25.95 -3.16 0.70
N GLU A 181 24.78 -3.76 0.82
CA GLU A 181 23.56 -3.23 0.21
C GLU A 181 22.92 -2.24 1.18
N ALA A 182 22.85 -0.97 0.79
CA ALA A 182 22.14 0.06 1.53
C ALA A 182 20.80 0.35 0.86
N ILE A 183 19.72 0.15 1.60
CA ILE A 183 18.34 0.44 1.21
C ILE A 183 17.96 1.74 1.89
N PHE A 184 17.80 2.79 1.09
CA PHE A 184 17.35 4.09 1.58
C PHE A 184 15.84 4.20 1.39
N ALA A 185 15.12 4.63 2.43
CA ALA A 185 13.68 4.85 2.38
C ALA A 185 13.32 6.21 2.97
N LYS A 186 12.43 6.93 2.29
CA LYS A 186 11.89 8.21 2.76
C LYS A 186 10.38 8.23 2.57
N GLU A 187 9.65 8.70 3.58
CA GLU A 187 8.19 8.82 3.51
C GLU A 187 7.78 9.76 2.37
N LYS A 188 6.89 9.29 1.49
CA LYS A 188 6.23 10.18 0.53
C LYS A 188 5.26 11.07 1.29
N PRO A 189 5.14 12.36 0.94
CA PRO A 189 4.16 13.23 1.56
C PRO A 189 2.77 12.62 1.39
N LYS A 190 2.00 12.58 2.49
CA LYS A 190 0.58 12.20 2.45
C LYS A 190 -0.14 13.20 1.57
N VAL A 191 -0.29 12.88 0.29
CA VAL A 191 -1.26 13.57 -0.56
C VAL A 191 -2.61 13.16 0.00
N GLU A 192 -3.15 13.99 0.90
CA GLU A 192 -4.57 13.99 1.21
C GLU A 192 -5.24 14.00 -0.15
N LYS A 193 -5.79 12.87 -0.58
CA LYS A 193 -6.77 12.87 -1.67
C LYS A 193 -7.93 13.65 -1.09
N ASN A 194 -7.85 14.97 -1.18
CA ASN A 194 -9.00 15.84 -1.16
C ASN A 194 -9.86 15.22 -2.24
N LYS A 195 -10.87 14.45 -1.83
CA LYS A 195 -12.04 14.25 -2.68
C LYS A 195 -12.62 15.65 -2.82
N THR A 196 -12.05 16.49 -3.67
CA THR A 196 -12.82 17.45 -4.44
C THR A 196 -13.88 16.58 -5.06
N ARG A 197 -15.02 16.57 -4.39
CA ARG A 197 -16.35 16.34 -4.93
C ARG A 197 -16.27 16.63 -6.42
N ILE A 198 -16.05 15.59 -7.21
CA ILE A 198 -16.59 15.57 -8.57
C ILE A 198 -18.07 15.73 -8.26
N GLU A 199 -18.55 16.93 -8.54
CA GLU A 199 -19.96 17.24 -8.46
C GLU A 199 -20.66 16.09 -9.18
N GLN A 200 -21.48 15.38 -8.41
CA GLN A 200 -22.49 14.51 -8.97
C GLN A 200 -23.30 15.45 -9.87
N GLU A 201 -22.99 15.44 -11.17
CA GLU A 201 -23.94 15.89 -12.17
C GLU A 201 -25.19 15.06 -11.96
N ASP A 202 -26.30 15.77 -11.82
CA ASP A 202 -27.63 15.28 -11.53
C ASP A 202 -27.97 14.08 -12.42
N LEU A 203 -27.88 12.87 -11.86
CA LEU A 203 -28.63 11.73 -12.33
C LEU A 203 -29.96 11.77 -11.56
N PRO A 204 -31.09 12.06 -12.22
CA PRO A 204 -32.38 12.02 -11.56
C PRO A 204 -32.66 10.58 -11.12
N SER A 205 -33.15 10.50 -9.88
CA SER A 205 -33.72 9.31 -9.27
C SER A 205 -35.00 8.93 -10.02
N ASP A 206 -34.97 7.87 -10.81
CA ASP A 206 -36.19 7.19 -11.28
C ASP A 206 -36.42 5.94 -10.42
N ASP A 207 -37.16 6.15 -9.33
CA ASP A 207 -38.09 5.16 -8.81
C ASP A 207 -39.46 5.71 -9.18
N ASP A 208 -40.07 5.21 -10.26
CA ASP A 208 -41.52 5.07 -10.39
C ASP A 208 -41.84 4.14 -11.57
N GLU A 209 -42.66 3.13 -11.26
CA GLU A 209 -43.28 2.18 -12.16
C GLU A 209 -44.20 2.93 -13.15
N GLU A 210 -44.17 2.58 -14.44
CA GLU A 210 -45.36 2.18 -15.23
C GLU A 210 -45.03 2.04 -16.73
N ASP A 211 -45.70 1.04 -17.29
CA ASP A 211 -45.83 0.60 -18.68
C ASP A 211 -46.21 1.76 -19.63
N ASP A 212 -45.44 1.99 -20.70
CA ASP A 212 -45.99 2.49 -21.97
C ASP A 212 -44.96 2.40 -23.12
N ASP A 213 -45.45 1.83 -24.22
CA ASP A 213 -44.76 1.54 -25.48
C ASP A 213 -43.91 2.72 -26.02
N ILE A 214 -42.60 2.50 -26.17
CA ILE A 214 -41.75 3.31 -27.06
C ILE A 214 -41.23 2.42 -28.19
N ASP A 215 -41.98 2.48 -29.28
CA ASP A 215 -41.73 1.91 -30.61
C ASP A 215 -40.41 2.46 -31.19
N LEU A 216 -39.32 1.71 -31.01
CA LEU A 216 -38.02 1.98 -31.65
C LEU A 216 -38.12 1.60 -33.14
N PRO A 217 -37.88 2.53 -34.09
CA PRO A 217 -37.89 2.20 -35.50
C PRO A 217 -36.76 1.22 -35.83
N ASN A 218 -37.17 -0.01 -36.13
CA ASN A 218 -36.36 -1.03 -36.78
C ASN A 218 -36.11 -0.62 -38.24
N ASN A 219 -34.87 -0.26 -38.60
CA ASN A 219 -34.35 -0.51 -39.95
C ASN A 219 -32.83 -0.40 -40.02
N TYR A 220 -32.26 -1.21 -40.94
CA TYR A 220 -30.84 -1.52 -41.22
C TYR A 220 -30.33 -2.73 -40.43
N ASP A 221 -30.76 -3.94 -40.78
CA ASP A 221 -30.24 -4.83 -41.86
C ASP A 221 -28.83 -5.38 -41.57
N ASP A 222 -28.84 -6.65 -41.19
CA ASP A 222 -27.91 -7.77 -41.43
C ASP A 222 -26.60 -7.52 -42.21
N GLU A 223 -25.47 -7.85 -41.55
CA GLU A 223 -24.41 -8.79 -41.96
C GLU A 223 -23.05 -8.38 -41.36
N ASP A 224 -22.78 -8.75 -40.10
CA ASP A 224 -21.42 -8.78 -39.54
C ASP A 224 -21.04 -10.23 -39.23
N GLU A 225 -20.66 -10.97 -40.27
CA GLU A 225 -19.81 -12.17 -40.15
C GLU A 225 -18.44 -11.85 -40.77
N ASP A 226 -17.78 -10.79 -40.29
CA ASP A 226 -16.37 -10.54 -40.57
C ASP A 226 -15.53 -11.48 -39.69
N SER A 227 -15.40 -12.70 -40.21
CA SER A 227 -14.31 -13.62 -39.93
C SER A 227 -12.98 -12.86 -39.86
N PHE A 228 -12.33 -12.89 -38.70
CA PHE A 228 -10.92 -12.54 -38.58
C PHE A 228 -10.13 -13.42 -39.57
N ASP A 229 -9.66 -12.85 -40.68
CA ASP A 229 -8.74 -13.54 -41.57
C ASP A 229 -7.38 -13.67 -40.85
N GLU A 230 -7.10 -14.89 -40.37
CA GLU A 230 -5.82 -15.34 -39.81
C GLU A 230 -4.69 -15.44 -40.85
N GLU A 231 -4.81 -14.80 -42.02
CA GLU A 231 -3.81 -14.84 -43.10
C GLU A 231 -3.09 -13.48 -43.29
N GLU A 232 -2.37 -13.00 -42.28
CA GLU A 232 -1.19 -12.13 -42.53
C GLU A 232 -0.17 -12.10 -41.37
N LEU A 233 0.17 -13.27 -40.84
CA LEU A 233 1.33 -13.46 -39.96
C LEU A 233 2.33 -14.38 -40.65
N THR A 234 2.91 -13.91 -41.75
CA THR A 234 4.08 -14.55 -42.37
C THR A 234 5.36 -13.97 -41.75
N GLU A 235 6.35 -14.84 -41.53
CA GLU A 235 7.65 -14.50 -40.92
C GLU A 235 8.45 -13.42 -41.68
N GLU A 236 8.02 -13.04 -42.88
CA GLU A 236 8.66 -12.02 -43.71
C GLU A 236 8.38 -10.57 -43.26
N SER A 237 7.36 -10.34 -42.42
CA SER A 237 7.00 -9.01 -41.89
C SER A 237 7.89 -8.53 -40.73
N TYR A 238 8.78 -9.39 -40.19
CA TYR A 238 9.80 -9.01 -39.20
C TYR A 238 11.10 -8.49 -39.81
N HIS A 239 11.17 -8.28 -41.14
CA HIS A 239 12.37 -7.78 -41.79
C HIS A 239 12.46 -6.24 -41.69
N THR A 240 13.13 -5.74 -40.66
CA THR A 240 13.64 -4.36 -40.67
C THR A 240 14.74 -4.26 -41.71
N THR A 241 14.49 -3.55 -42.82
CA THR A 241 15.52 -3.15 -43.78
C THR A 241 16.52 -2.21 -43.12
N PHE A 242 17.60 -2.79 -42.58
CA PHE A 242 18.87 -2.08 -42.45
C PHE A 242 19.70 -2.44 -43.69
N ASP A 243 19.70 -1.55 -44.69
CA ASP A 243 20.74 -1.54 -45.72
C ASP A 243 22.06 -1.19 -45.05
N THR A 244 22.80 -2.21 -44.63
CA THR A 244 24.16 -2.06 -44.10
C THR A 244 25.06 -2.91 -44.98
N ASP A 245 25.94 -2.24 -45.73
CA ASP A 245 26.91 -2.86 -46.63
C ASP A 245 27.85 -3.77 -45.80
N PRO A 246 28.14 -5.00 -46.25
CA PRO A 246 28.99 -5.95 -45.53
C PRO A 246 30.47 -5.54 -45.39
N GLU A 247 30.89 -4.37 -45.89
CA GLU A 247 32.22 -3.81 -45.65
C GLU A 247 32.32 -2.92 -44.38
N ASP A 248 31.20 -2.51 -43.78
CA ASP A 248 31.20 -1.64 -42.57
C ASP A 248 31.21 -2.43 -41.23
N LEU A 249 31.22 -3.77 -41.29
CA LEU A 249 31.27 -4.67 -40.13
C LEU A 249 32.69 -5.12 -39.76
N ASP A 250 33.73 -4.41 -40.21
CA ASP A 250 35.13 -4.70 -39.87
C ASP A 250 35.61 -3.86 -38.67
N MET A 251 34.80 -3.80 -37.60
CA MET A 251 35.20 -3.15 -36.35
C MET A 251 35.91 -4.17 -35.44
N GLU A 252 37.19 -4.39 -35.76
CA GLU A 252 38.31 -4.57 -34.83
C GLU A 252 38.07 -5.60 -33.69
N ASN A 253 37.92 -6.86 -34.07
CA ASN A 253 38.23 -7.98 -33.19
C ASN A 253 39.75 -8.16 -33.11
N ASP A 254 40.43 -7.36 -32.28
CA ASP A 254 41.76 -7.70 -31.81
C ASP A 254 41.82 -7.75 -30.27
N SER A 255 41.52 -8.95 -29.78
CA SER A 255 42.44 -9.72 -28.94
C SER A 255 42.95 -9.04 -27.66
N ILE A 256 42.28 -9.35 -26.56
CA ILE A 256 42.88 -9.43 -25.22
C ILE A 256 44.17 -10.29 -25.31
N ALA A 257 45.31 -9.71 -24.95
CA ALA A 257 46.48 -10.44 -24.49
C ALA A 257 47.05 -9.71 -23.25
N ASP A 258 46.70 -10.29 -22.10
CA ASP A 258 47.34 -10.12 -20.81
C ASP A 258 48.73 -10.79 -20.90
N ASP A 259 49.81 -10.07 -20.58
CA ASP A 259 51.04 -10.70 -20.10
C ASP A 259 51.85 -9.72 -19.25
N GLU A 260 52.01 -10.11 -17.99
CA GLU A 260 52.95 -9.59 -17.02
C GLU A 260 54.41 -9.77 -17.48
N ASP A 261 55.27 -8.93 -16.89
CA ASP A 261 56.68 -9.15 -16.56
C ASP A 261 57.85 -8.78 -17.52
N ALA A 262 58.79 -8.07 -16.88
CA ALA A 262 60.26 -8.04 -17.06
C ALA A 262 60.87 -7.16 -18.17
N TYR A 263 61.32 -5.94 -17.82
CA TYR A 263 62.68 -5.61 -17.33
C TYR A 263 62.84 -4.09 -17.10
#